data_AF-A0A173XEE2-F1
#
_entry.id   AF-A0A173XEE2-F1
#
_cell.length_a   1.000
_cell.length_b   1.000
_cell.length_c   1.000
_cell.angle_alpha   90.00
_cell.angle_beta   90.00
_cell.angle_gamma   90.00
#
_symmetry.space_group_name_H-M   'P 1'
#
loop_
_entity.id
_entity.type
_entity.pdbx_description
1 polymer ?
#
loop_
_entity_poly.entity_id
_entity_poly.type
_entity_poly.pdbx_seq_one_letter_code
_entity_poly.pdbx_strand_id
1 'polypeptide(L)'
;MSMNKMFKKVLAVVAAGAMTMGMAMPTFAADPGKTTEAWITKTYNTEAGKAEKFSFTAEQVKTGTGIITTDAAVTMPEISFTDTETGKTSRRGKITFPTYPEAGKYEYTVKEIQTADPAVVNGDHEKMIMSGAEYTMDVYVTDGATGTEISNIVVNKVKDDAGQTETGKVDIGNTDTNTFNFTNTYVQEAGTGTDPTDPDPTYNKFGSLNVSKKIVNANGTTTTPDDEFAFTATFVFPDGTDANTLGGIKAANGDTVTSVEGGTYTFKLKANENMKFTGVPVGTTITVKESAAKNYKGSAEITINGTKLTPVAETSYNRELTAVNSQKLGQKQNTVDVTNTYNDVPVTGIIMNTLPYVLMIALCGVALIAFVGFKRRRLQK
;
A
#
# COMPACT_ATOMS: atom_id res chain seq x y z
N MET A 1 -35.84 -23.97 54.12
CA MET A 1 -34.54 -24.27 53.49
C MET A 1 -34.79 -25.28 52.36
N SER A 2 -35.06 -24.77 51.16
CA SER A 2 -35.18 -25.56 49.93
C SER A 2 -34.77 -24.65 48.79
N MET A 3 -33.45 -24.61 48.54
CA MET A 3 -32.85 -23.82 47.47
C MET A 3 -32.93 -24.65 46.20
N ASN A 4 -33.70 -24.16 45.22
CA ASN A 4 -34.10 -24.89 44.02
C ASN A 4 -32.90 -25.46 43.24
N LYS A 5 -32.99 -26.76 42.93
CA LYS A 5 -32.02 -27.57 42.17
C LYS A 5 -31.65 -27.02 40.78
N MET A 6 -32.38 -26.05 40.25
CA MET A 6 -32.14 -25.41 38.94
C MET A 6 -30.97 -24.42 38.95
N PHE A 7 -30.68 -23.76 40.07
CA PHE A 7 -29.60 -22.77 40.17
C PHE A 7 -28.18 -23.38 40.03
N LYS A 8 -28.06 -24.70 40.27
CA LYS A 8 -26.79 -25.43 40.11
C LYS A 8 -26.50 -25.86 38.67
N LYS A 9 -27.50 -25.92 37.78
CA LYS A 9 -27.27 -26.34 36.39
C LYS A 9 -26.81 -25.18 35.50
N VAL A 10 -27.29 -23.97 35.74
CA VAL A 10 -26.88 -22.78 34.96
C VAL A 10 -25.43 -22.38 35.28
N LEU A 11 -25.00 -22.47 36.55
CA LEU A 11 -23.61 -22.19 36.92
C LEU A 11 -22.62 -23.26 36.42
N ALA A 12 -23.06 -24.50 36.24
CA ALA A 12 -22.22 -25.59 35.72
C ALA A 12 -22.00 -25.53 34.20
N VAL A 13 -22.92 -24.92 33.45
CA VAL A 13 -22.78 -24.75 31.98
C VAL A 13 -21.78 -23.64 31.64
N VAL A 14 -21.60 -22.65 32.52
CA VAL A 14 -20.58 -21.60 32.35
C VAL A 14 -19.15 -22.13 32.57
N ALA A 15 -18.99 -23.28 33.24
CA ALA A 15 -17.67 -23.85 33.56
C ALA A 15 -17.27 -25.09 32.73
N ALA A 16 -18.15 -25.64 31.89
CA ALA A 16 -17.89 -26.90 31.17
C ALA A 16 -17.52 -26.75 29.67
N GLY A 17 -17.50 -25.54 29.13
CA GLY A 17 -17.12 -25.27 27.73
C GLY A 17 -15.61 -25.19 27.45
N ALA A 18 -14.76 -25.38 28.46
CA ALA A 18 -13.32 -25.09 28.39
C ALA A 18 -12.41 -26.34 28.51
N MET A 19 -12.85 -27.50 28.05
CA MET A 19 -11.99 -28.70 28.04
C MET A 19 -12.13 -29.48 26.74
N THR A 20 -11.32 -29.12 25.75
CA THR A 20 -10.51 -30.01 24.90
C THR A 20 -9.75 -29.16 23.88
N MET A 21 -8.52 -29.57 23.56
CA MET A 21 -7.48 -28.88 22.77
C MET A 21 -6.63 -27.89 23.57
N GLY A 22 -5.61 -28.41 24.23
CA GLY A 22 -4.51 -27.61 24.74
C GLY A 22 -3.56 -27.19 23.62
N MET A 23 -3.24 -25.91 23.57
CA MET A 23 -1.89 -25.36 23.39
C MET A 23 -1.84 -23.98 24.07
N ALA A 24 -0.83 -23.78 24.91
CA ALA A 24 -0.35 -22.52 25.54
C ALA A 24 -1.38 -21.39 25.80
N MET A 25 -1.83 -21.26 27.06
CA MET A 25 -2.57 -20.08 27.52
C MET A 25 -1.60 -18.94 27.90
N PRO A 26 -1.80 -17.69 27.43
CA PRO A 26 -1.38 -16.52 28.17
C PRO A 26 -2.25 -16.39 29.43
N THR A 27 -1.64 -15.91 30.50
CA THR A 27 -2.23 -15.68 31.82
C THR A 27 -3.53 -14.87 31.77
N PHE A 28 -4.63 -15.44 32.25
CA PHE A 28 -5.93 -14.77 32.39
C PHE A 28 -5.86 -13.66 33.45
N ALA A 29 -6.15 -12.43 33.03
CA ALA A 29 -6.49 -11.32 33.90
C ALA A 29 -7.91 -11.52 34.50
N ALA A 30 -8.15 -10.83 35.61
CA ALA A 30 -9.31 -10.82 36.50
C ALA A 30 -10.69 -11.17 35.91
N ASP A 31 -11.51 -11.82 36.74
CA ASP A 31 -12.91 -12.21 36.50
C ASP A 31 -13.68 -11.10 35.76
N PRO A 32 -13.97 -11.26 34.46
CA PRO A 32 -14.63 -10.23 33.69
C PRO A 32 -16.08 -10.19 34.15
N GLY A 33 -16.52 -9.04 34.67
CA GLY A 33 -17.92 -8.80 34.98
C GLY A 33 -18.84 -9.19 33.81
N LYS A 34 -20.12 -9.41 34.13
CA LYS A 34 -21.18 -9.68 33.13
C LYS A 34 -21.06 -8.70 31.95
N THR A 35 -20.88 -9.21 30.74
CA THR A 35 -20.85 -8.37 29.53
C THR A 35 -22.23 -8.41 28.90
N THR A 36 -23.01 -7.34 29.04
CA THR A 36 -24.41 -7.28 28.61
C THR A 36 -24.65 -6.34 27.42
N GLU A 37 -23.59 -5.69 26.95
CA GLU A 37 -23.58 -4.88 25.74
C GLU A 37 -22.51 -5.40 24.78
N ALA A 38 -22.71 -5.17 23.48
CA ALA A 38 -21.75 -5.52 22.44
C ALA A 38 -21.65 -4.40 21.41
N TRP A 39 -20.42 -4.17 20.93
CA TRP A 39 -20.09 -3.20 19.91
C TRP A 39 -19.33 -3.88 18.78
N ILE A 40 -19.60 -3.48 17.54
CA ILE A 40 -18.83 -3.87 16.36
C ILE A 40 -17.86 -2.75 16.03
N THR A 41 -16.62 -3.11 15.73
CA THR A 41 -15.66 -2.22 15.10
C THR A 41 -15.68 -2.43 13.60
N LYS A 42 -15.62 -1.34 12.85
CA LYS A 42 -15.40 -1.37 11.41
C LYS A 42 -14.12 -0.61 11.13
N THR A 43 -13.15 -1.30 10.52
CA THR A 43 -11.94 -0.69 9.96
C THR A 43 -12.11 -0.51 8.47
N TYR A 44 -11.78 0.67 7.98
CA TYR A 44 -11.76 1.01 6.57
C TYR A 44 -10.38 1.56 6.20
N ASN A 45 -9.70 0.85 5.29
CA ASN A 45 -8.42 1.23 4.74
C ASN A 45 -8.63 1.83 3.36
N THR A 46 -8.11 3.03 3.13
CA THR A 46 -8.09 3.60 1.79
C THR A 46 -7.00 4.66 1.64
N GLU A 47 -6.21 4.61 0.57
CA GLU A 47 -5.26 5.69 0.25
C GLU A 47 -5.88 6.76 -0.67
N ALA A 48 -7.11 6.54 -1.14
CA ALA A 48 -7.89 7.47 -1.96
C ALA A 48 -9.25 7.78 -1.28
N GLY A 49 -9.60 9.05 -1.17
CA GLY A 49 -10.85 9.46 -0.55
C GLY A 49 -12.08 8.79 -1.19
N LYS A 50 -12.81 7.98 -0.43
CA LYS A 50 -14.02 7.28 -0.91
C LYS A 50 -15.00 7.11 0.25
N ALA A 51 -16.13 7.81 0.16
CA ALA A 51 -17.21 7.68 1.13
C ALA A 51 -17.90 6.33 0.94
N GLU A 52 -18.11 5.60 2.04
CA GLU A 52 -18.71 4.27 2.03
C GLU A 52 -19.53 4.04 3.29
N LYS A 53 -20.59 3.25 3.16
CA LYS A 53 -21.39 2.77 4.28
C LYS A 53 -21.41 1.25 4.28
N PHE A 54 -21.23 0.68 5.45
CA PHE A 54 -21.16 -0.75 5.69
C PHE A 54 -22.25 -1.18 6.67
N SER A 55 -22.88 -2.31 6.35
CA SER A 55 -23.99 -2.87 7.10
C SER A 55 -23.69 -4.33 7.44
N PHE A 56 -24.23 -4.81 8.57
CA PHE A 56 -23.96 -6.14 9.10
C PHE A 56 -25.26 -6.90 9.32
N THR A 57 -25.14 -8.22 9.39
CA THR A 57 -26.26 -9.13 9.66
C THR A 57 -25.96 -9.96 10.91
N ALA A 58 -27.00 -10.26 11.67
CA ALA A 58 -26.98 -11.23 12.76
C ALA A 58 -28.10 -12.25 12.52
N GLU A 59 -27.76 -13.37 11.90
CA GLU A 59 -28.71 -14.43 11.61
C GLU A 59 -28.80 -15.39 12.81
N GLN A 60 -29.99 -15.54 13.39
CA GLN A 60 -30.17 -16.42 14.55
C GLN A 60 -30.04 -17.89 14.13
N VAL A 61 -29.19 -18.62 14.83
CA VAL A 61 -29.07 -20.07 14.69
C VAL A 61 -30.27 -20.76 15.33
N LYS A 62 -30.95 -21.61 14.57
CA LYS A 62 -32.18 -22.31 14.99
C LYS A 62 -32.01 -23.81 15.24
N THR A 63 -30.76 -24.28 15.26
CA THR A 63 -30.43 -25.69 15.38
C THR A 63 -29.32 -25.89 16.38
N GLY A 64 -29.42 -26.91 17.22
CA GLY A 64 -28.38 -27.28 18.17
C GLY A 64 -28.94 -27.53 19.56
N THR A 65 -28.29 -28.42 20.31
CA THR A 65 -28.74 -28.78 21.66
C THR A 65 -28.56 -27.60 22.60
N GLY A 66 -29.65 -27.17 23.24
CA GLY A 66 -29.61 -26.08 24.23
C GLY A 66 -29.61 -24.66 23.64
N ILE A 67 -29.82 -24.52 22.32
CA ILE A 67 -30.04 -23.23 21.66
C ILE A 67 -31.53 -22.92 21.63
N ILE A 68 -31.90 -21.70 22.00
CA ILE A 68 -33.27 -21.20 21.90
C ILE A 68 -33.58 -20.87 20.44
N THR A 69 -34.68 -21.45 19.96
CA THR A 69 -35.13 -21.30 18.57
C THR A 69 -36.26 -20.29 18.41
N THR A 70 -36.77 -19.71 19.48
CA THR A 70 -37.77 -18.63 19.42
C THR A 70 -37.15 -17.39 18.77
N ASP A 71 -37.89 -16.71 17.90
CA ASP A 71 -37.41 -15.55 17.15
C ASP A 71 -37.02 -14.39 18.07
N ALA A 72 -35.77 -13.96 17.95
CA ALA A 72 -35.23 -12.80 18.64
C ALA A 72 -34.26 -12.08 17.68
N ALA A 73 -34.79 -11.14 16.89
CA ALA A 73 -33.99 -10.41 15.91
C ALA A 73 -33.08 -9.38 16.59
N VAL A 74 -31.78 -9.43 16.26
CA VAL A 74 -30.79 -8.45 16.72
C VAL A 74 -30.65 -7.36 15.67
N THR A 75 -30.67 -6.09 16.10
CA THR A 75 -30.49 -4.95 15.20
C THR A 75 -29.02 -4.56 15.17
N MET A 76 -28.43 -4.65 13.98
CA MET A 76 -27.03 -4.31 13.73
C MET A 76 -26.88 -2.83 13.39
N PRO A 77 -25.78 -2.18 13.81
CA PRO A 77 -25.51 -0.80 13.44
C PRO A 77 -25.15 -0.69 11.95
N GLU A 78 -25.30 0.51 11.39
CA GLU A 78 -24.66 0.90 10.13
C GLU A 78 -23.49 1.84 10.44
N ILE A 79 -22.39 1.69 9.71
CA ILE A 79 -21.19 2.50 9.92
C ILE A 79 -20.77 3.11 8.59
N SER A 80 -20.72 4.44 8.54
CA SER A 80 -20.29 5.20 7.35
C SER A 80 -18.91 5.82 7.54
N PHE A 81 -18.24 6.14 6.43
CA PHE A 81 -17.00 6.89 6.31
C PHE A 81 -17.17 8.00 5.26
N THR A 82 -16.36 9.05 5.36
CA THR A 82 -16.39 10.18 4.42
C THR A 82 -15.25 10.10 3.41
N ASP A 83 -15.41 10.78 2.28
CA ASP A 83 -14.40 10.86 1.21
C ASP A 83 -13.14 11.67 1.58
N THR A 84 -13.14 12.31 2.75
CA THR A 84 -11.97 13.01 3.29
C THR A 84 -11.05 12.10 4.11
N GLU A 85 -11.51 10.90 4.47
CA GLU A 85 -10.78 9.95 5.29
C GLU A 85 -9.84 9.11 4.41
N THR A 86 -8.56 9.05 4.79
CA THR A 86 -7.52 8.24 4.13
C THR A 86 -6.64 7.55 5.18
N GLY A 87 -5.87 6.56 4.74
CA GLY A 87 -5.16 5.62 5.59
C GLY A 87 -6.11 4.60 6.24
N LYS A 88 -5.76 4.20 7.47
CA LYS A 88 -6.54 3.27 8.29
C LYS A 88 -7.42 4.04 9.26
N THR A 89 -8.74 3.89 9.12
CA THR A 89 -9.72 4.52 10.03
C THR A 89 -10.62 3.46 10.64
N SER A 90 -11.04 3.66 11.90
CA SER A 90 -11.93 2.74 12.60
C SER A 90 -13.08 3.48 13.28
N ARG A 91 -14.28 2.92 13.22
CA ARG A 91 -15.49 3.42 13.90
C ARG A 91 -16.19 2.27 14.60
N ARG A 92 -16.94 2.57 15.67
CA ARG A 92 -17.67 1.58 16.45
C ARG A 92 -19.18 1.83 16.41
N GLY A 93 -19.96 0.77 16.32
CA GLY A 93 -21.41 0.80 16.38
C GLY A 93 -21.95 -0.13 17.47
N LYS A 94 -22.93 0.33 18.25
CA LYS A 94 -23.57 -0.47 19.29
C LYS A 94 -24.57 -1.44 18.66
N ILE A 95 -24.50 -2.71 19.06
CA ILE A 95 -25.53 -3.70 18.71
C ILE A 95 -26.74 -3.48 19.63
N THR A 96 -27.94 -3.50 19.04
CA THR A 96 -29.18 -3.40 19.81
C THR A 96 -29.86 -4.76 19.89
N PHE A 97 -29.99 -5.28 21.11
CA PHE A 97 -30.62 -6.56 21.38
C PHE A 97 -32.12 -6.38 21.66
N PRO A 98 -32.98 -7.34 21.25
CA PRO A 98 -34.41 -7.29 21.55
C PRO A 98 -34.66 -7.63 23.02
N THR A 99 -35.91 -7.46 23.46
CA THR A 99 -36.38 -8.18 24.64
C THR A 99 -36.54 -9.66 24.27
N TYR A 100 -35.79 -10.52 24.95
CA TYR A 100 -35.86 -11.95 24.72
C TYR A 100 -37.13 -12.55 25.33
N PRO A 101 -37.80 -13.50 24.66
CA PRO A 101 -39.05 -14.06 25.16
C PRO A 101 -38.86 -15.08 26.29
N GLU A 102 -37.72 -15.77 26.32
CA GLU A 102 -37.41 -16.82 27.30
C GLU A 102 -35.92 -16.85 27.65
N ALA A 103 -35.61 -17.35 28.86
CA ALA A 103 -34.25 -17.59 29.31
C ALA A 103 -33.58 -18.76 28.56
N GLY A 104 -32.27 -18.64 28.32
CA GLY A 104 -31.50 -19.64 27.59
C GLY A 104 -30.37 -19.02 26.77
N LYS A 105 -29.74 -19.83 25.93
CA LYS A 105 -28.71 -19.38 24.98
C LYS A 105 -29.34 -19.10 23.63
N TYR A 106 -29.22 -17.87 23.15
CA TYR A 106 -29.47 -17.50 21.75
C TYR A 106 -28.12 -17.42 21.05
N GLU A 107 -28.01 -17.99 19.86
CA GLU A 107 -26.77 -17.99 19.07
C GLU A 107 -27.04 -17.30 17.74
N TYR A 108 -26.08 -16.50 17.28
CA TYR A 108 -26.17 -15.74 16.03
C TYR A 108 -24.90 -15.91 15.21
N THR A 109 -25.06 -16.06 13.89
CA THR A 109 -23.98 -15.88 12.94
C THR A 109 -23.94 -14.41 12.52
N VAL A 110 -22.82 -13.75 12.78
CA VAL A 110 -22.61 -12.35 12.43
C VAL A 110 -21.66 -12.22 11.25
N LYS A 111 -22.10 -11.49 10.22
CA LYS A 111 -21.36 -11.23 8.98
C LYS A 111 -21.56 -9.80 8.52
N GLU A 112 -20.58 -9.27 7.80
CA GLU A 112 -20.77 -8.08 6.99
C GLU A 112 -21.53 -8.40 5.70
N ILE A 113 -22.44 -7.50 5.29
CA ILE A 113 -23.08 -7.57 3.98
C ILE A 113 -22.02 -7.26 2.92
N GLN A 114 -21.86 -8.16 1.94
CA GLN A 114 -20.80 -8.13 0.93
C GLN A 114 -21.04 -7.10 -0.19
N THR A 115 -21.68 -5.97 0.12
CA THR A 115 -21.84 -4.82 -0.75
C THR A 115 -21.65 -3.53 0.07
N ALA A 116 -20.82 -2.61 -0.42
CA ALA A 116 -20.73 -1.26 0.12
C ALA A 116 -21.79 -0.34 -0.52
N ASP A 117 -22.09 0.79 0.10
CA ASP A 117 -22.99 1.83 -0.42
C ASP A 117 -22.26 3.19 -0.44
N PRO A 118 -21.96 3.75 -1.63
CA PRO A 118 -22.31 3.25 -2.96
C PRO A 118 -21.57 1.97 -3.38
N ALA A 119 -22.19 1.17 -4.24
CA ALA A 119 -21.55 -0.06 -4.71
C ALA A 119 -20.31 0.25 -5.57
N VAL A 120 -19.18 -0.36 -5.21
CA VAL A 120 -17.95 -0.37 -6.02
C VAL A 120 -17.94 -1.61 -6.90
N VAL A 121 -17.95 -1.42 -8.21
CA VAL A 121 -17.80 -2.51 -9.17
C VAL A 121 -16.31 -2.75 -9.38
N ASN A 122 -15.82 -3.89 -8.91
CA ASN A 122 -14.41 -4.26 -9.08
C ASN A 122 -14.05 -4.30 -10.58
N GLY A 123 -13.06 -3.50 -10.97
CA GLY A 123 -12.61 -3.36 -12.35
C GLY A 123 -11.10 -3.24 -12.45
N ASP A 124 -10.62 -2.65 -13.55
CA ASP A 124 -9.19 -2.48 -13.80
C ASP A 124 -8.56 -1.40 -12.90
N HIS A 125 -9.32 -0.35 -12.56
CA HIS A 125 -8.81 0.85 -11.89
C HIS A 125 -9.28 1.01 -10.43
N GLU A 126 -10.28 0.27 -9.99
CA GLU A 126 -10.72 0.30 -8.60
C GLU A 126 -11.19 -1.07 -8.11
N LYS A 127 -11.08 -1.27 -6.80
CA LYS A 127 -11.50 -2.50 -6.14
C LYS A 127 -11.91 -2.23 -4.71
N MET A 128 -13.01 -2.83 -4.28
CA MET A 128 -13.40 -2.95 -2.89
C MET A 128 -13.13 -4.38 -2.41
N ILE A 129 -12.23 -4.51 -1.44
CA ILE A 129 -11.96 -5.75 -0.72
C ILE A 129 -12.85 -5.76 0.52
N MET A 130 -13.94 -6.53 0.46
CA MET A 130 -14.88 -6.67 1.57
C MET A 130 -14.35 -7.65 2.61
N SER A 131 -14.70 -7.43 3.88
CA SER A 131 -14.35 -8.37 4.96
C SER A 131 -15.08 -9.70 4.77
N GLY A 132 -14.32 -10.78 4.73
CA GLY A 132 -14.82 -12.16 4.78
C GLY A 132 -15.05 -12.68 6.20
N ALA A 133 -14.89 -11.83 7.23
CA ALA A 133 -14.94 -12.25 8.62
C ALA A 133 -16.33 -12.78 9.00
N GLU A 134 -16.31 -13.80 9.84
CA GLU A 134 -17.52 -14.46 10.33
C GLU A 134 -17.35 -14.71 11.82
N TYR A 135 -18.41 -14.42 12.58
CA TYR A 135 -18.41 -14.55 14.03
C TYR A 135 -19.63 -15.35 14.50
N THR A 136 -19.46 -16.09 15.58
CA THR A 136 -20.55 -16.65 16.38
C THR A 136 -20.74 -15.78 17.61
N MET A 137 -21.95 -15.26 17.81
CA MET A 137 -22.34 -14.46 18.97
C MET A 137 -23.35 -15.23 19.81
N ASP A 138 -22.95 -15.59 21.02
CA ASP A 138 -23.78 -16.22 22.04
C ASP A 138 -24.33 -15.18 23.00
N VAL A 139 -25.65 -15.09 23.13
CA VAL A 139 -26.34 -14.25 24.10
C VAL A 139 -27.01 -15.15 25.14
N TYR A 140 -26.57 -15.03 26.39
CA TYR A 140 -27.07 -15.81 27.51
C TYR A 140 -28.11 -14.98 28.27
N VAL A 141 -29.35 -15.48 28.30
CA VAL A 141 -30.50 -14.81 28.91
C VAL A 141 -30.94 -15.57 30.16
N THR A 142 -31.27 -14.84 31.23
CA THR A 142 -31.78 -15.39 32.48
C THR A 142 -33.09 -14.73 32.87
N ASP A 143 -33.92 -15.41 33.66
CA ASP A 143 -35.09 -14.79 34.27
C ASP A 143 -34.66 -13.83 35.37
N GLY A 144 -35.01 -12.55 35.20
CA GLY A 144 -34.88 -11.51 36.21
C GLY A 144 -36.17 -11.30 37.00
N ALA A 145 -36.17 -10.32 37.90
CA ALA A 145 -37.31 -10.05 38.78
C ALA A 145 -38.57 -9.55 38.04
N THR A 146 -38.40 -8.90 36.89
CA THR A 146 -39.48 -8.26 36.11
C THR A 146 -39.61 -8.80 34.68
N GLY A 147 -38.91 -9.88 34.34
CA GLY A 147 -38.81 -10.42 32.99
C GLY A 147 -37.39 -10.93 32.70
N THR A 148 -37.14 -11.36 31.47
CA THR A 148 -35.81 -11.85 31.04
C THR A 148 -34.78 -10.72 30.97
N GLU A 149 -33.53 -11.02 31.30
CA GLU A 149 -32.39 -10.10 31.18
C GLU A 149 -31.18 -10.80 30.54
N ILE A 150 -30.37 -10.05 29.80
CA ILE A 150 -29.10 -10.55 29.28
C ILE A 150 -28.12 -10.68 30.46
N SER A 151 -27.66 -11.89 30.69
CA SER A 151 -26.69 -12.21 31.74
C SER A 151 -25.24 -12.10 31.25
N ASN A 152 -24.99 -12.45 29.98
CA ASN A 152 -23.68 -12.37 29.36
C ASN A 152 -23.76 -12.47 27.83
N ILE A 153 -22.78 -11.92 27.14
CA ILE A 153 -22.58 -12.01 25.70
C ILE A 153 -21.15 -12.49 25.44
N VAL A 154 -21.00 -13.48 24.57
CA VAL A 154 -19.70 -14.00 24.15
C VAL A 154 -19.66 -14.06 22.64
N VAL A 155 -18.63 -13.46 22.04
CA VAL A 155 -18.41 -13.52 20.60
C VAL A 155 -17.12 -14.25 20.32
N ASN A 156 -17.17 -15.19 19.39
CA ASN A 156 -16.01 -15.92 18.89
C ASN A 156 -15.87 -15.65 17.39
N LYS A 157 -14.65 -15.37 16.96
CA LYS A 157 -14.32 -15.38 15.53
C LYS A 157 -14.37 -16.81 15.02
N VAL A 158 -14.83 -16.95 13.77
CA VAL A 158 -14.89 -18.20 13.01
C VAL A 158 -14.07 -18.07 11.72
N LYS A 159 -14.12 -16.89 11.10
CA LYS A 159 -13.27 -16.52 9.95
C LYS A 159 -12.64 -15.15 10.11
N ASP A 160 -11.44 -15.00 9.57
CA ASP A 160 -10.74 -13.72 9.45
C ASP A 160 -11.29 -12.87 8.27
N ASP A 161 -10.77 -11.65 8.13
CA ASP A 161 -11.16 -10.74 7.05
C ASP A 161 -10.84 -11.28 5.63
N ALA A 162 -9.92 -12.24 5.52
CA ALA A 162 -9.63 -12.93 4.25
C ALA A 162 -10.55 -14.14 4.01
N GLY A 163 -11.48 -14.42 4.92
CA GLY A 163 -12.43 -15.54 4.85
C GLY A 163 -11.82 -16.89 5.27
N GLN A 164 -10.61 -16.90 5.82
CA GLN A 164 -9.94 -18.11 6.30
C GLN A 164 -10.40 -18.44 7.72
N THR A 165 -10.38 -19.73 8.08
CA THR A 165 -10.77 -20.16 9.43
C THR A 165 -9.82 -19.59 10.48
N GLU A 166 -10.38 -18.83 11.42
CA GLU A 166 -9.69 -18.28 12.57
C GLU A 166 -10.63 -18.34 13.77
N THR A 167 -10.22 -19.01 14.85
CA THR A 167 -11.06 -19.21 16.03
C THR A 167 -10.51 -18.50 17.25
N GLY A 168 -11.37 -17.82 17.99
CA GLY A 168 -10.99 -17.24 19.27
C GLY A 168 -12.02 -16.26 19.80
N LYS A 169 -12.13 -16.16 21.12
CA LYS A 169 -12.98 -15.16 21.78
C LYS A 169 -12.45 -13.76 21.46
N VAL A 170 -13.35 -12.84 21.13
CA VAL A 170 -13.03 -11.43 20.85
C VAL A 170 -13.55 -10.49 21.94
N ASP A 171 -12.93 -9.31 22.03
CA ASP A 171 -13.39 -8.19 22.85
C ASP A 171 -14.53 -7.45 22.11
N ILE A 172 -15.63 -7.20 22.82
CA ILE A 172 -16.87 -6.60 22.30
C ILE A 172 -17.20 -5.27 22.98
N GLY A 173 -16.28 -4.71 23.77
CA GLY A 173 -16.46 -3.45 24.48
C GLY A 173 -16.44 -2.21 23.58
N ASN A 174 -16.86 -1.06 24.10
CA ASN A 174 -16.73 0.23 23.40
C ASN A 174 -15.34 0.85 23.65
N THR A 175 -14.28 0.14 23.29
CA THR A 175 -12.90 0.53 23.54
C THR A 175 -12.04 0.24 22.31
N ASP A 176 -10.87 0.86 22.23
CA ASP A 176 -9.93 0.65 21.12
C ASP A 176 -9.30 -0.76 21.13
N THR A 177 -9.57 -1.56 22.16
CA THR A 177 -9.19 -2.97 22.27
C THR A 177 -10.23 -3.93 21.68
N ASN A 178 -11.39 -3.44 21.23
CA ASN A 178 -12.43 -4.26 20.62
C ASN A 178 -11.89 -5.01 19.39
N THR A 179 -11.97 -6.34 19.42
CA THR A 179 -11.50 -7.23 18.33
C THR A 179 -12.64 -7.89 17.57
N PHE A 180 -13.89 -7.54 17.88
CA PHE A 180 -15.05 -7.81 17.04
C PHE A 180 -15.09 -6.82 15.87
N ASN A 181 -14.15 -7.00 14.94
CA ASN A 181 -13.81 -6.04 13.91
C ASN A 181 -13.95 -6.61 12.49
N PHE A 182 -14.55 -5.83 11.59
CA PHE A 182 -14.56 -6.10 10.16
C PHE A 182 -13.64 -5.11 9.45
N THR A 183 -12.73 -5.58 8.60
CA THR A 183 -11.78 -4.74 7.87
C THR A 183 -12.04 -4.77 6.37
N ASN A 184 -12.28 -3.60 5.78
CA ASN A 184 -12.38 -3.46 4.32
C ASN A 184 -11.30 -2.53 3.79
N THR A 185 -10.93 -2.76 2.54
CA THR A 185 -9.93 -1.94 1.85
C THR A 185 -10.48 -1.49 0.51
N TYR A 186 -10.59 -0.19 0.31
CA TYR A 186 -10.81 0.39 -1.02
C TYR A 186 -9.46 0.70 -1.67
N VAL A 187 -9.34 0.29 -2.92
CA VAL A 187 -8.12 0.42 -3.71
C VAL A 187 -8.46 1.13 -5.00
N GLN A 188 -7.69 2.16 -5.31
CA GLN A 188 -7.75 2.88 -6.57
C GLN A 188 -6.39 2.80 -7.25
N GLU A 189 -6.35 2.70 -8.57
CA GLU A 189 -5.13 2.84 -9.34
C GLU A 189 -4.61 4.29 -9.28
N ALA A 190 -3.30 4.44 -9.11
CA ALA A 190 -2.66 5.74 -9.18
C ALA A 190 -2.73 6.32 -10.60
N GLY A 191 -2.69 7.65 -10.70
CA GLY A 191 -2.69 8.37 -11.97
C GLY A 191 -4.04 8.46 -12.69
N THR A 192 -5.10 7.76 -12.24
CA THR A 192 -6.42 7.79 -12.88
C THR A 192 -7.25 9.05 -12.57
N GLY A 193 -6.80 9.94 -11.69
CA GLY A 193 -7.59 11.10 -11.25
C GLY A 193 -8.52 10.77 -10.07
N THR A 194 -9.48 11.64 -9.77
CA THR A 194 -10.40 11.44 -8.64
C THR A 194 -11.51 10.43 -8.93
N ASP A 195 -11.81 10.19 -10.21
CA ASP A 195 -12.78 9.20 -10.65
C ASP A 195 -12.05 8.10 -11.45
N PRO A 196 -11.83 6.90 -10.89
CA PRO A 196 -11.18 5.81 -11.61
C PRO A 196 -12.03 5.20 -12.73
N THR A 197 -13.35 5.49 -12.79
CA THR A 197 -14.23 4.99 -13.84
C THR A 197 -14.19 5.85 -15.11
N ASP A 198 -13.76 7.10 -14.98
CA ASP A 198 -13.45 8.03 -16.06
C ASP A 198 -12.06 8.63 -15.85
N PRO A 199 -10.98 7.88 -16.16
CA PRO A 199 -9.63 8.31 -15.84
C PRO A 199 -9.23 9.65 -16.47
N ASP A 200 -8.46 10.46 -15.74
CA ASP A 200 -7.89 11.72 -16.24
C ASP A 200 -7.23 11.51 -17.62
N PRO A 201 -7.39 12.43 -18.60
CA PRO A 201 -6.84 12.25 -19.96
C PRO A 201 -5.33 12.01 -20.01
N THR A 202 -4.60 12.43 -18.96
CA THR A 202 -3.16 12.24 -18.81
C THR A 202 -2.79 10.79 -18.48
N TYR A 203 -3.71 10.00 -17.91
CA TYR A 203 -3.52 8.58 -17.57
C TYR A 203 -3.12 7.74 -18.79
N ASN A 204 -3.78 7.93 -19.94
CA ASN A 204 -3.44 7.20 -21.17
C ASN A 204 -1.96 7.39 -21.58
N LYS A 205 -1.41 8.57 -21.27
CA LYS A 205 -0.01 8.92 -21.56
C LYS A 205 0.94 8.44 -20.47
N PHE A 206 0.59 8.54 -19.19
CA PHE A 206 1.53 8.37 -18.08
C PHE A 206 1.25 7.16 -17.16
N GLY A 207 0.08 6.54 -17.25
CA GLY A 207 -0.34 5.42 -16.39
C GLY A 207 -0.30 5.79 -14.91
N SER A 208 -0.06 4.77 -14.07
CA SER A 208 0.18 4.96 -12.64
C SER A 208 1.51 5.66 -12.36
N LEU A 209 2.54 5.33 -13.14
CA LEU A 209 3.87 5.95 -13.08
C LEU A 209 4.51 5.90 -14.47
N ASN A 210 5.03 7.04 -14.93
CA ASN A 210 5.84 7.12 -16.14
C ASN A 210 7.27 7.56 -15.83
N VAL A 211 8.24 6.74 -16.23
CA VAL A 211 9.66 7.08 -16.19
C VAL A 211 10.13 7.38 -17.61
N SER A 212 10.56 8.60 -17.90
CA SER A 212 11.02 8.99 -19.23
C SER A 212 12.52 9.24 -19.27
N LYS A 213 13.12 9.08 -20.45
CA LYS A 213 14.53 9.33 -20.67
C LYS A 213 14.76 10.40 -21.72
N LYS A 214 15.57 11.40 -21.37
CA LYS A 214 16.14 12.40 -22.26
C LYS A 214 17.66 12.40 -22.20
N ILE A 215 18.32 12.69 -23.31
CA ILE A 215 19.76 12.94 -23.35
C ILE A 215 20.00 14.35 -23.91
N VAL A 216 20.94 15.07 -23.30
CA VAL A 216 21.39 16.40 -23.75
C VAL A 216 22.91 16.43 -23.85
N ASN A 217 23.46 17.09 -24.86
CA ASN A 217 24.91 17.22 -25.03
C ASN A 217 25.42 18.47 -24.29
N ALA A 218 26.41 18.32 -23.42
CA ALA A 218 27.06 19.43 -22.71
C ALA A 218 27.69 20.44 -23.68
N ASN A 219 28.20 19.95 -24.82
CA ASN A 219 28.93 20.74 -25.82
C ASN A 219 28.06 21.19 -27.00
N GLY A 220 26.73 20.99 -26.95
CA GLY A 220 25.81 21.41 -28.01
C GLY A 220 25.97 20.69 -29.36
N THR A 221 26.64 19.54 -29.39
CA THR A 221 26.75 18.69 -30.59
C THR A 221 25.38 18.13 -30.98
N THR A 222 25.15 17.95 -32.28
CA THR A 222 23.85 17.51 -32.82
C THR A 222 23.62 16.00 -32.75
N THR A 223 24.67 15.21 -32.54
CA THR A 223 24.57 13.75 -32.43
C THR A 223 24.13 13.37 -31.01
N THR A 224 22.89 12.90 -30.86
CA THR A 224 22.45 12.26 -29.61
C THR A 224 23.02 10.85 -29.55
N PRO A 225 23.75 10.47 -28.49
CA PRO A 225 24.17 9.09 -28.30
C PRO A 225 22.97 8.13 -28.28
N ASP A 226 23.11 6.96 -28.90
CA ASP A 226 22.10 5.88 -28.89
C ASP A 226 22.32 4.90 -27.71
N ASP A 227 22.95 5.40 -26.64
CA ASP A 227 23.23 4.61 -25.44
C ASP A 227 21.93 4.20 -24.75
N GLU A 228 21.94 2.99 -24.21
CA GLU A 228 20.84 2.40 -23.46
C GLU A 228 21.16 2.43 -21.95
N PHE A 229 20.21 2.91 -21.14
CA PHE A 229 20.42 3.11 -19.71
C PHE A 229 19.55 2.16 -18.90
N ALA A 230 20.13 1.56 -17.86
CA ALA A 230 19.42 0.64 -16.98
C ALA A 230 18.76 1.38 -15.81
N PHE A 231 17.48 1.09 -15.59
CA PHE A 231 16.66 1.66 -14.53
C PHE A 231 16.13 0.58 -13.59
N THR A 232 15.84 1.00 -12.35
CA THR A 232 15.02 0.23 -11.42
C THR A 232 13.88 1.09 -10.90
N ALA A 233 12.71 0.47 -10.73
CA ALA A 233 11.56 1.01 -10.03
C ALA A 233 11.12 -0.01 -8.96
N THR A 234 11.10 0.39 -7.70
CA THR A 234 10.64 -0.45 -6.58
C THR A 234 9.31 0.06 -6.06
N PHE A 235 8.35 -0.85 -5.87
CA PHE A 235 7.02 -0.56 -5.35
C PHE A 235 6.82 -1.23 -3.99
N VAL A 236 6.55 -0.42 -2.97
CA VAL A 236 6.14 -0.84 -1.64
C VAL A 236 4.66 -0.51 -1.46
N PHE A 237 3.82 -1.55 -1.53
CA PHE A 237 2.37 -1.42 -1.52
C PHE A 237 1.84 -1.06 -0.12
N PRO A 238 0.69 -0.33 -0.03
CA PRO A 238 -0.03 -0.15 1.22
C PRO A 238 -0.44 -1.48 1.86
N ASP A 239 -0.58 -1.50 3.18
CA ASP A 239 -1.06 -2.67 3.93
C ASP A 239 -2.40 -3.18 3.37
N GLY A 240 -2.52 -4.50 3.21
CA GLY A 240 -3.72 -5.12 2.65
C GLY A 240 -3.81 -5.06 1.12
N THR A 241 -2.78 -4.55 0.43
CA THR A 241 -2.68 -4.55 -1.03
C THR A 241 -1.35 -5.14 -1.51
N ASP A 242 -1.30 -5.53 -2.77
CA ASP A 242 -0.14 -6.12 -3.41
C ASP A 242 -0.13 -5.85 -4.93
N ALA A 243 0.89 -6.36 -5.61
CA ALA A 243 1.05 -6.24 -7.06
C ALA A 243 -0.13 -6.82 -7.87
N ASN A 244 -0.88 -7.76 -7.31
CA ASN A 244 -1.97 -8.46 -8.00
C ASN A 244 -3.35 -7.85 -7.70
N THR A 245 -3.42 -6.90 -6.76
CA THR A 245 -4.69 -6.36 -6.25
C THR A 245 -5.57 -5.80 -7.36
N LEU A 246 -4.98 -5.09 -8.33
CA LEU A 246 -5.62 -4.54 -9.53
C LEU A 246 -5.27 -5.32 -10.80
N GLY A 247 -5.10 -6.65 -10.68
CA GLY A 247 -4.87 -7.53 -11.83
C GLY A 247 -3.43 -7.56 -12.37
N GLY A 248 -2.46 -7.14 -11.55
CA GLY A 248 -1.03 -7.19 -11.88
C GLY A 248 -0.45 -5.84 -12.31
N ILE A 249 0.82 -5.60 -11.98
CA ILE A 249 1.58 -4.46 -12.51
C ILE A 249 1.99 -4.76 -13.96
N LYS A 250 1.69 -3.85 -14.88
CA LYS A 250 1.90 -4.05 -16.32
C LYS A 250 2.81 -2.93 -16.87
N ALA A 251 3.70 -3.26 -17.80
CA ALA A 251 4.24 -2.26 -18.73
C ALA A 251 3.25 -2.09 -19.86
N ALA A 252 2.64 -0.92 -19.92
CA ALA A 252 1.65 -0.62 -20.94
C ALA A 252 2.26 -0.36 -22.33
N ASN A 253 3.59 -0.38 -22.46
CA ASN A 253 4.30 -0.29 -23.74
C ASN A 253 4.45 -1.67 -24.43
N GLY A 254 3.98 -2.76 -23.81
CA GLY A 254 4.12 -4.12 -24.35
C GLY A 254 5.49 -4.77 -24.08
N ASP A 255 6.37 -4.06 -23.36
CA ASP A 255 7.68 -4.56 -22.95
C ASP A 255 7.57 -5.63 -21.85
N THR A 256 8.51 -6.59 -21.87
CA THR A 256 8.62 -7.58 -20.79
C THR A 256 9.21 -6.91 -19.56
N VAL A 257 8.37 -6.57 -18.58
CA VAL A 257 8.89 -6.16 -17.26
C VAL A 257 9.33 -7.41 -16.52
N THR A 258 10.62 -7.49 -16.21
CA THR A 258 11.10 -8.54 -15.31
C THR A 258 10.85 -8.06 -13.89
N SER A 259 9.78 -8.58 -13.28
CA SER A 259 9.63 -8.51 -11.83
C SER A 259 10.75 -9.35 -11.23
N VAL A 260 11.51 -8.76 -10.30
CA VAL A 260 12.51 -9.47 -9.53
C VAL A 260 11.83 -9.93 -8.23
N GLU A 261 12.50 -9.80 -7.09
CA GLU A 261 11.97 -10.08 -5.77
C GLU A 261 11.57 -8.76 -5.10
N GLY A 262 10.57 -8.79 -4.22
CA GLY A 262 10.24 -7.65 -3.35
C GLY A 262 9.65 -6.41 -4.03
N GLY A 263 8.99 -6.56 -5.19
CA GLY A 263 8.32 -5.44 -5.86
C GLY A 263 9.25 -4.53 -6.68
N THR A 264 10.48 -4.96 -6.96
CA THR A 264 11.40 -4.26 -7.85
C THR A 264 11.27 -4.72 -9.30
N TYR A 265 11.23 -3.74 -10.19
CA TYR A 265 11.14 -3.90 -11.64
C TYR A 265 12.36 -3.26 -12.30
N THR A 266 12.96 -3.98 -13.24
CA THR A 266 14.11 -3.50 -14.01
C THR A 266 13.71 -3.30 -15.46
N PHE A 267 14.22 -2.23 -16.07
CA PHE A 267 13.95 -1.89 -17.47
C PHE A 267 15.09 -1.04 -18.01
N LYS A 268 15.09 -0.84 -19.33
CA LYS A 268 16.08 -0.02 -20.00
C LYS A 268 15.42 0.98 -20.93
N LEU A 269 16.02 2.16 -21.05
CA LEU A 269 15.53 3.23 -21.94
C LEU A 269 16.68 3.86 -22.71
N LYS A 270 16.43 4.15 -23.98
CA LYS A 270 17.22 5.06 -24.82
C LYS A 270 16.67 6.48 -24.77
N ALA A 271 17.32 7.40 -25.47
CA ALA A 271 16.85 8.77 -25.60
C ALA A 271 15.42 8.84 -26.17
N ASN A 272 14.57 9.62 -25.50
CA ASN A 272 13.15 9.87 -25.83
C ASN A 272 12.21 8.66 -25.66
N GLU A 273 12.68 7.58 -25.03
CA GLU A 273 11.83 6.47 -24.62
C GLU A 273 11.25 6.70 -23.22
N ASN A 274 10.22 5.92 -22.89
CA ASN A 274 9.65 5.89 -21.55
C ASN A 274 9.26 4.46 -21.15
N MET A 275 9.08 4.27 -19.84
CA MET A 275 8.45 3.11 -19.24
C MET A 275 7.17 3.58 -18.55
N LYS A 276 6.04 3.04 -18.98
CA LYS A 276 4.71 3.34 -18.44
C LYS A 276 4.19 2.15 -17.63
N PHE A 277 4.10 2.32 -16.32
CA PHE A 277 3.51 1.34 -15.41
C PHE A 277 2.01 1.60 -15.22
N THR A 278 1.21 0.54 -15.25
CA THR A 278 -0.23 0.56 -14.92
C THR A 278 -0.55 -0.51 -13.87
N GLY A 279 -1.71 -0.39 -13.23
CA GLY A 279 -2.20 -1.29 -12.19
C GLY A 279 -1.56 -1.06 -10.82
N VAL A 280 -0.85 0.06 -10.60
CA VAL A 280 -0.19 0.35 -9.32
C VAL A 280 -1.18 1.10 -8.40
N PRO A 281 -1.48 0.58 -7.18
CA PRO A 281 -2.38 1.26 -6.24
C PRO A 281 -1.91 2.65 -5.80
N VAL A 282 -2.85 3.56 -5.56
CA VAL A 282 -2.65 4.82 -4.83
C VAL A 282 -2.05 4.51 -3.45
N GLY A 283 -1.12 5.35 -2.99
CA GLY A 283 -0.41 5.18 -1.72
C GLY A 283 0.82 4.29 -1.80
N THR A 284 1.04 3.58 -2.91
CA THR A 284 2.26 2.81 -3.16
C THR A 284 3.48 3.72 -3.06
N THR A 285 4.42 3.37 -2.20
CA THR A 285 5.68 4.10 -2.06
C THR A 285 6.68 3.62 -3.10
N ILE A 286 7.32 4.55 -3.81
CA ILE A 286 8.22 4.25 -4.92
C ILE A 286 9.65 4.69 -4.64
N THR A 287 10.58 3.94 -5.23
CA THR A 287 11.98 4.32 -5.42
C THR A 287 12.32 4.14 -6.89
N VAL A 288 12.97 5.13 -7.51
CA VAL A 288 13.38 5.07 -8.93
C VAL A 288 14.85 5.45 -9.05
N LYS A 289 15.62 4.59 -9.72
CA LYS A 289 17.06 4.79 -9.93
C LYS A 289 17.46 4.57 -11.38
N GLU A 290 18.50 5.28 -11.80
CA GLU A 290 19.23 5.03 -13.04
C GLU A 290 20.67 4.64 -12.71
N SER A 291 21.13 3.51 -13.27
CA SER A 291 22.49 3.04 -13.09
C SER A 291 23.54 4.01 -13.64
N ALA A 292 24.73 4.02 -13.04
CA ALA A 292 25.83 4.84 -13.52
C ALA A 292 26.21 4.51 -14.97
N ALA A 293 26.32 5.53 -15.82
CA ALA A 293 26.78 5.41 -17.19
C ALA A 293 27.99 6.30 -17.45
N LYS A 294 28.93 5.80 -18.26
CA LYS A 294 30.19 6.49 -18.57
C LYS A 294 29.93 7.77 -19.37
N ASN A 295 30.56 8.87 -18.99
CA ASN A 295 30.46 10.20 -19.58
C ASN A 295 29.09 10.89 -19.40
N TYR A 296 28.23 10.38 -18.52
CA TYR A 296 26.91 10.95 -18.24
C TYR A 296 26.78 11.50 -16.84
N LYS A 297 26.04 12.60 -16.71
CA LYS A 297 25.60 13.19 -15.45
C LYS A 297 24.07 13.26 -15.45
N GLY A 298 23.45 12.51 -14.54
CA GLY A 298 21.99 12.39 -14.46
C GLY A 298 21.33 13.50 -13.65
N SER A 299 20.12 13.85 -14.03
CA SER A 299 19.18 14.69 -13.28
C SER A 299 17.75 14.23 -13.55
N ALA A 300 16.81 14.53 -12.65
CA ALA A 300 15.40 14.20 -12.82
C ALA A 300 14.50 15.37 -12.42
N GLU A 301 13.48 15.63 -13.23
CA GLU A 301 12.28 16.35 -12.81
C GLU A 301 11.23 15.34 -12.36
N ILE A 302 10.60 15.59 -11.22
CA ILE A 302 9.66 14.64 -10.61
C ILE A 302 8.32 15.33 -10.38
N THR A 303 7.24 14.69 -10.80
CA THR A 303 5.86 15.06 -10.46
C THR A 303 5.22 13.91 -9.72
N ILE A 304 4.69 14.12 -8.53
CA ILE A 304 3.94 13.12 -7.76
C ILE A 304 2.58 13.70 -7.38
N ASN A 305 1.51 12.96 -7.65
CA ASN A 305 0.14 13.40 -7.43
C ASN A 305 -0.15 14.80 -8.01
N GLY A 306 0.33 15.07 -9.23
CA GLY A 306 0.18 16.35 -9.93
C GLY A 306 1.05 17.50 -9.38
N THR A 307 1.86 17.27 -8.34
CA THR A 307 2.73 18.28 -7.75
C THR A 307 4.18 18.07 -8.18
N LYS A 308 4.82 19.12 -8.72
CA LYS A 308 6.25 19.09 -9.02
C LYS A 308 7.06 19.12 -7.73
N LEU A 309 7.98 18.16 -7.59
CA LEU A 309 8.93 18.12 -6.49
C LEU A 309 10.21 18.87 -6.85
N THR A 310 11.08 19.07 -5.86
CA THR A 310 12.43 19.61 -6.09
C THR A 310 13.19 18.68 -7.03
N PRO A 311 13.74 19.19 -8.14
CA PRO A 311 14.55 18.39 -9.05
C PRO A 311 15.78 17.80 -8.36
N VAL A 312 16.18 16.61 -8.77
CA VAL A 312 17.39 15.94 -8.29
C VAL A 312 18.45 15.98 -9.39
N ALA A 313 19.70 16.23 -9.05
CA ALA A 313 20.80 16.22 -10.02
C ALA A 313 22.10 15.75 -9.37
N GLU A 314 22.84 14.91 -10.09
CA GLU A 314 24.17 14.50 -9.69
C GLU A 314 25.18 15.64 -9.85
N THR A 315 26.16 15.69 -8.96
CA THR A 315 27.23 16.70 -9.00
C THR A 315 28.37 16.32 -9.93
N SER A 316 28.51 15.02 -10.22
CA SER A 316 29.63 14.45 -10.97
C SER A 316 29.14 13.46 -12.04
N TYR A 317 29.95 13.26 -13.08
CA TYR A 317 29.69 12.24 -14.10
C TYR A 317 29.93 10.83 -13.55
N ASN A 318 29.36 9.82 -14.21
CA ASN A 318 29.57 8.39 -13.92
C ASN A 318 29.05 7.95 -12.54
N ARG A 319 27.96 8.56 -12.08
CA ARG A 319 27.27 8.24 -10.81
C ARG A 319 25.89 7.64 -11.08
N GLU A 320 25.46 6.77 -10.18
CA GLU A 320 24.07 6.32 -10.13
C GLU A 320 23.20 7.50 -9.73
N LEU A 321 22.09 7.72 -10.43
CA LEU A 321 21.09 8.72 -10.05
C LEU A 321 19.99 8.02 -9.25
N THR A 322 19.77 8.45 -8.01
CA THR A 322 18.52 8.13 -7.30
C THR A 322 17.50 9.23 -7.57
N ALA A 323 16.69 9.06 -8.62
CA ALA A 323 15.71 10.05 -9.04
C ALA A 323 14.59 10.23 -8.01
N VAL A 324 14.14 9.12 -7.41
CA VAL A 324 13.19 9.11 -6.30
C VAL A 324 13.70 8.15 -5.22
N ASN A 325 13.85 8.63 -3.99
CA ASN A 325 14.30 7.80 -2.86
C ASN A 325 13.11 7.16 -2.10
N SER A 326 12.02 7.92 -1.90
CA SER A 326 10.77 7.45 -1.31
C SER A 326 9.68 8.49 -1.52
N GLN A 327 8.65 8.17 -2.31
CA GLN A 327 7.47 9.01 -2.53
C GLN A 327 6.23 8.14 -2.70
N LYS A 328 5.08 8.56 -2.16
CA LYS A 328 3.80 7.85 -2.36
C LYS A 328 3.13 8.30 -3.67
N LEU A 329 2.77 7.35 -4.53
CA LEU A 329 1.94 7.64 -5.70
C LEU A 329 0.56 8.14 -5.28
N GLY A 330 0.06 9.14 -5.99
CA GLY A 330 -1.28 9.66 -5.77
C GLY A 330 -2.24 9.39 -6.94
N GLN A 331 -3.46 9.87 -6.77
CA GLN A 331 -4.54 9.78 -7.75
C GLN A 331 -4.19 10.52 -9.06
N LYS A 332 -3.49 11.66 -8.99
CA LYS A 332 -3.15 12.47 -10.18
C LYS A 332 -1.82 12.04 -10.80
N GLN A 333 -1.43 12.72 -11.88
CA GLN A 333 -0.19 12.47 -12.64
C GLN A 333 1.03 12.18 -11.76
N ASN A 334 1.72 11.07 -12.06
CA ASN A 334 3.02 10.71 -11.47
C ASN A 334 4.06 10.49 -12.58
N THR A 335 5.10 11.33 -12.64
CA THR A 335 6.18 11.23 -13.64
C THR A 335 7.55 11.39 -13.01
N VAL A 336 8.53 10.68 -13.60
CA VAL A 336 9.96 10.84 -13.32
C VAL A 336 10.65 11.04 -14.66
N ASP A 337 11.00 12.28 -14.96
CA ASP A 337 11.58 12.67 -16.24
C ASP A 337 13.09 12.81 -16.10
N VAL A 338 13.82 11.75 -16.48
CA VAL A 338 15.27 11.65 -16.29
C VAL A 338 16.00 12.22 -17.49
N THR A 339 16.88 13.19 -17.24
CA THR A 339 17.78 13.78 -18.23
C THR A 339 19.22 13.40 -17.94
N ASN A 340 19.90 12.81 -18.92
CA ASN A 340 21.34 12.60 -18.87
C ASN A 340 22.07 13.67 -19.70
N THR A 341 22.96 14.40 -19.04
CA THR A 341 23.90 15.30 -19.71
C THR A 341 25.14 14.51 -20.12
N TYR A 342 25.35 14.39 -21.43
CA TYR A 342 26.52 13.73 -22.00
C TYR A 342 27.69 14.71 -22.15
N ASN A 343 28.89 14.27 -21.79
CA ASN A 343 30.11 15.01 -22.08
C ASN A 343 31.08 14.15 -22.88
N ASP A 344 31.25 14.50 -24.15
CA ASP A 344 32.26 13.88 -25.01
C ASP A 344 33.66 14.34 -24.56
N VAL A 345 34.36 13.46 -23.83
CA VAL A 345 35.77 13.66 -23.52
C VAL A 345 36.55 13.01 -24.67
N PRO A 346 37.13 13.79 -25.60
CA PRO A 346 37.85 13.22 -26.72
C PRO A 346 38.98 12.33 -26.21
N VAL A 347 39.10 11.14 -26.82
CA VAL A 347 40.07 10.09 -26.46
C VAL A 347 41.52 10.58 -26.56
N THR A 348 41.76 11.67 -27.31
CA THR A 348 43.02 12.38 -27.32
C THR A 348 43.07 13.34 -26.13
N GLY A 349 43.83 13.00 -25.09
CA GLY A 349 44.03 13.80 -23.86
C GLY A 349 44.67 15.18 -24.04
N ILE A 350 44.46 15.85 -25.17
CA ILE A 350 44.76 17.26 -25.41
C ILE A 350 43.45 18.00 -25.21
N ILE A 351 43.31 18.65 -24.05
CA ILE A 351 42.30 19.67 -23.83
C ILE A 351 42.51 20.72 -24.94
N MET A 352 41.57 20.91 -25.87
CA MET A 352 41.73 21.86 -26.99
C MET A 352 42.09 23.29 -26.53
N ASN A 353 41.76 23.65 -25.29
CA ASN A 353 42.16 24.92 -24.67
C ASN A 353 43.66 25.02 -24.30
N THR A 354 44.44 23.94 -24.44
CA THR A 354 45.89 23.91 -24.20
C THR A 354 46.72 23.87 -25.47
N LEU A 355 46.10 23.77 -26.66
CA LEU A 355 46.79 23.85 -27.95
C LEU A 355 47.70 25.08 -28.08
N PRO A 356 47.31 26.29 -27.64
CA PRO A 356 48.20 27.46 -27.68
C PRO A 356 49.45 27.28 -26.82
N TYR A 357 49.31 26.64 -25.65
CA TYR A 357 50.40 26.39 -24.72
C TYR A 357 51.36 25.30 -25.23
N VAL A 358 50.83 24.24 -25.83
CA VAL A 358 51.64 23.18 -26.45
C VAL A 358 52.41 23.71 -27.67
N LEU A 359 51.78 24.54 -28.50
CA LEU A 359 52.45 25.23 -29.62
C LEU A 359 53.55 26.19 -29.14
N MET A 360 53.32 26.94 -28.06
CA MET A 360 54.33 27.79 -27.43
C MET A 360 55.53 26.98 -26.92
N ILE A 361 55.31 25.86 -26.24
CA ILE A 361 56.39 24.99 -25.75
C ILE A 361 57.18 24.41 -26.94
N ALA A 362 56.51 23.97 -28.01
CA ALA A 362 57.17 23.49 -29.21
C ALA A 362 58.01 24.58 -29.89
N LEU A 363 57.49 25.81 -30.03
CA LEU A 363 58.22 26.95 -30.57
C LEU A 363 59.44 27.32 -29.72
N CYS A 364 59.29 27.34 -28.39
CA CYS A 364 60.40 27.55 -27.45
C CYS A 364 61.47 26.45 -27.57
N GLY A 365 61.07 25.19 -27.75
CA GLY A 365 61.98 24.07 -27.97
C GLY A 365 62.79 24.21 -29.26
N VAL A 366 62.16 24.59 -30.36
CA VAL A 366 62.83 24.84 -31.65
C VAL A 366 63.80 26.02 -31.54
N ALA A 367 63.42 27.09 -30.86
CA ALA A 367 64.30 28.26 -30.65
C ALA A 367 65.54 27.91 -29.82
N LEU A 368 65.40 27.05 -28.79
CA LEU A 368 66.52 26.55 -27.99
C LEU A 368 67.49 25.69 -28.80
N ILE A 369 66.98 24.78 -29.64
CA ILE A 369 67.82 23.96 -30.52
C ILE A 369 68.57 24.83 -31.54
N ALA A 370 67.90 25.83 -32.12
CA ALA A 370 68.52 26.78 -33.04
C ALA A 370 69.61 27.61 -32.35
N PHE A 371 69.37 28.07 -31.12
CA PHE A 371 70.34 28.82 -30.32
C PHE A 371 71.59 27.99 -29.96
N VAL A 372 71.39 26.73 -29.52
CA VAL A 372 72.49 25.80 -29.23
C VAL A 372 73.29 25.48 -30.49
N GLY A 373 72.62 25.28 -31.63
CA GLY A 373 73.27 25.08 -32.94
C GLY A 373 74.13 26.29 -33.37
N PHE A 374 73.62 27.51 -33.20
CA PHE A 374 74.35 28.74 -33.51
C PHE A 374 75.56 28.94 -32.58
N LYS A 375 75.41 28.65 -31.28
CA LYS A 375 76.51 28.74 -30.30
C LYS A 375 77.61 27.72 -30.58
N ARG A 376 77.26 26.49 -31.00
CA ARG A 376 78.23 25.46 -31.40
C ARG A 376 79.05 25.87 -32.63
N ARG A 377 78.42 26.49 -33.63
CA ARG A 377 79.13 27.03 -34.82
C ARG A 377 80.10 28.16 -34.50
N ARG A 378 79.85 28.95 -33.44
CA ARG A 378 80.73 30.05 -33.02
C ARG A 378 81.96 29.59 -32.23
N LEU A 379 81.92 28.41 -31.62
CA LEU A 379 83.03 27.81 -30.86
C LEU A 379 83.97 26.94 -31.71
N GLN A 380 83.65 26.73 -32.99
CA GLN A 380 84.49 26.00 -33.97
C GLN A 380 85.19 26.92 -34.98
N LYS A 381 85.38 28.21 -34.65
CA LYS A 381 86.25 29.11 -35.41
C LYS A 381 87.49 29.44 -34.61
#